data_AF-A0A7C5V0W1-F1
#
_entry.id   AF-A0A7C5V0W1-F1
#
_cell.length_a   1.000
_cell.length_b   1.000
_cell.length_c   1.000
_cell.angle_alpha   90.00
_cell.angle_beta   90.00
_cell.angle_gamma   90.00
#
_symmetry.space_group_name_H-M   'P 1'
#
loop_
_entity.id
_entity.type
_entity.pdbx_description
1 polymer ?
#
loop_
_entity_poly.entity_id
_entity_poly.type
_entity_poly.pdbx_seq_one_letter_code
_entity_poly.pdbx_strand_id
1 'polypeptide(L)'
;MNIGSLRKDDPAYPASLRKHLEEQAPGRLFFLGKADLLGHKSLGLFCSIKCPGNIILKAYDLARAMREAGIPVIGGFHTPMERECLDLLLRGAQPVVICSARGLERMRPSREVSEGIQAGRVLLVSPFGPTPRRATAELAQKRNRLVAALADSAFVTHAAPGGKTEALCRGIIAMGKPLFTIDCPDNAKLLALGAKPVTVDDVAHQWCKERSA
;
A
#
# COMPACT_ATOMS: atom_id res chain seq x y z
N MET A 1 7.88 21.28 -6.57
CA MET A 1 7.33 20.05 -7.19
C MET A 1 5.85 20.33 -7.48
N ASN A 2 5.38 20.12 -8.71
CA ASN A 2 4.01 20.42 -9.11
C ASN A 2 3.10 19.21 -8.88
N ILE A 3 1.92 19.44 -8.30
CA ILE A 3 0.92 18.40 -8.09
C ILE A 3 0.18 18.17 -9.41
N GLY A 4 0.24 16.95 -9.92
CA GLY A 4 -0.57 16.50 -11.05
C GLY A 4 -1.92 15.98 -10.59
N SER A 5 -2.85 15.80 -11.53
CA SER A 5 -4.11 15.14 -11.24
C SER A 5 -4.60 14.28 -12.40
N LEU A 6 -5.27 13.17 -12.06
CA LEU A 6 -5.95 12.28 -13.01
C LEU A 6 -7.44 12.25 -12.67
N ARG A 7 -8.29 12.57 -13.64
CA ARG A 7 -9.75 12.50 -13.50
C ARG A 7 -10.25 11.10 -13.77
N LYS A 8 -11.40 10.73 -13.21
CA LYS A 8 -12.00 9.40 -13.38
C LYS A 8 -12.27 9.04 -14.84
N ASP A 9 -12.41 10.02 -15.73
CA ASP A 9 -12.59 9.87 -17.19
C ASP A 9 -11.28 9.78 -17.98
N ASP A 10 -10.13 10.11 -17.39
CA ASP A 10 -8.84 10.06 -18.08
C ASP A 10 -8.45 8.61 -18.40
N PRO A 11 -7.87 8.31 -19.58
CA PRO A 11 -7.37 6.97 -19.92
C PRO A 11 -6.30 6.46 -18.96
N ALA A 12 -5.50 7.36 -18.39
CA ALA A 12 -4.46 7.04 -17.41
C ALA A 12 -5.00 6.82 -15.98
N TYR A 13 -6.29 7.03 -15.74
CA TYR A 13 -6.89 6.74 -14.44
C TYR A 13 -6.95 5.22 -14.21
N PRO A 14 -6.45 4.70 -13.07
CA PRO A 14 -6.36 3.26 -12.85
C PRO A 14 -7.71 2.54 -12.98
N ALA A 15 -7.81 1.62 -13.95
CA ALA A 15 -9.02 0.84 -14.19
C ALA A 15 -9.43 -0.01 -12.97
N SER A 16 -8.44 -0.45 -12.17
CA SER A 16 -8.65 -1.19 -10.93
C SER A 16 -9.50 -0.41 -9.90
N LEU A 17 -9.36 0.92 -9.84
CA LEU A 17 -10.20 1.75 -8.98
C LEU A 17 -11.66 1.76 -9.43
N ARG A 18 -11.91 1.88 -10.74
CA ARG A 18 -13.27 1.84 -11.29
C ARG A 18 -13.92 0.49 -11.02
N LYS A 19 -13.16 -0.61 -11.23
CA LYS A 19 -13.61 -1.98 -11.02
C LYS A 19 -13.95 -2.29 -9.56
N HIS A 20 -13.09 -1.89 -8.62
CA HIS A 20 -13.19 -2.36 -7.23
C HIS A 20 -13.87 -1.38 -6.27
N LEU A 21 -13.94 -0.09 -6.61
CA LEU A 21 -14.60 0.92 -5.76
C LEU A 21 -15.89 1.46 -6.39
N GLU A 22 -16.14 1.25 -7.69
CA GLU A 22 -17.38 1.65 -8.37
C GLU A 22 -17.77 3.13 -8.11
N GLU A 23 -18.89 3.37 -7.43
CA GLU A 23 -19.37 4.70 -7.02
C GLU A 23 -18.47 5.35 -5.97
N GLN A 24 -17.79 4.57 -5.14
CA GLN A 24 -16.83 5.04 -4.14
C GLN A 24 -15.47 5.42 -4.73
N ALA A 25 -15.22 5.13 -6.02
CA ALA A 25 -13.98 5.53 -6.69
C ALA A 25 -13.87 7.05 -6.76
N PRO A 26 -12.73 7.66 -6.35
CA PRO A 26 -12.61 9.10 -6.32
C PRO A 26 -12.71 9.69 -7.73
N GLY A 27 -13.49 10.76 -7.88
CA GLY A 27 -13.63 11.45 -9.18
C GLY A 27 -12.32 12.02 -9.73
N ARG A 28 -11.31 12.21 -8.87
CA ARG A 28 -9.97 12.67 -9.22
C ARG A 28 -8.93 12.11 -8.25
N LEU A 29 -7.76 11.75 -8.76
CA LEU A 29 -6.55 11.48 -7.99
C LEU A 29 -5.60 12.66 -8.13
N PHE A 30 -4.91 13.00 -7.06
CA PHE A 30 -3.83 13.98 -7.03
C PHE A 30 -2.52 13.25 -6.76
N PHE A 31 -1.44 13.67 -7.41
CA PHE A 31 -0.16 13.00 -7.25
C PHE A 31 1.03 13.92 -7.34
N LEU A 32 2.16 13.48 -6.77
CA LEU A 32 3.46 14.13 -6.85
C LEU A 32 4.52 13.09 -7.19
N GLY A 33 5.17 13.24 -8.34
CA GLY A 33 6.08 12.24 -8.92
C GLY A 33 5.57 11.75 -10.27
N LYS A 34 6.08 10.60 -10.74
CA LYS A 34 5.69 10.03 -12.04
C LYS A 34 4.45 9.14 -11.90
N ALA A 35 3.40 9.46 -12.66
CA ALA A 35 2.10 8.77 -12.57
C ALA A 35 2.11 7.36 -13.19
N ASP A 36 3.06 7.08 -14.10
CA ASP A 36 3.32 5.76 -14.68
C ASP A 36 3.58 4.69 -13.62
N LEU A 37 4.05 5.07 -12.43
CA LEU A 37 4.25 4.13 -11.31
C LEU A 37 2.96 3.46 -10.84
N LEU A 38 1.78 4.03 -11.13
CA LEU A 38 0.47 3.40 -10.86
C LEU A 38 0.16 2.24 -11.83
N GLY A 39 0.89 2.13 -12.93
CA GLY A 39 0.74 1.03 -13.90
C GLY A 39 1.57 -0.21 -13.56
N HIS A 40 2.46 -0.14 -12.57
CA HIS A 40 3.19 -1.32 -12.12
C HIS A 40 2.30 -2.25 -11.30
N LYS A 41 2.43 -3.56 -11.54
CA LYS A 41 1.92 -4.55 -10.59
C LYS A 41 2.54 -4.26 -9.21
N SER A 42 1.74 -4.07 -8.18
CA SER A 42 2.22 -3.63 -6.86
C SER A 42 1.62 -4.41 -5.69
N LEU A 43 2.43 -4.58 -4.64
CA LEU A 43 2.03 -5.20 -3.38
C LEU A 43 1.55 -4.14 -2.40
N GLY A 44 0.31 -4.26 -1.95
CA GLY A 44 -0.31 -3.39 -0.95
C GLY A 44 0.18 -3.75 0.46
N LEU A 45 0.93 -2.87 1.13
CA LEU A 45 1.40 -3.09 2.50
C LEU A 45 0.47 -2.45 3.52
N PHE A 46 0.01 -3.24 4.49
CA PHE A 46 -0.86 -2.78 5.58
C PHE A 46 -0.46 -3.34 6.94
N CYS A 47 -0.72 -2.59 8.00
CA CYS A 47 -0.64 -3.09 9.36
C CYS A 47 -1.65 -2.39 10.27
N SER A 48 -2.15 -3.09 11.30
CA SER A 48 -2.84 -2.46 12.42
C SER A 48 -1.91 -1.55 13.21
N ILE A 49 -2.48 -0.56 13.92
CA ILE A 49 -1.71 0.42 14.70
C ILE A 49 -0.88 -0.28 15.79
N LYS A 50 -1.48 -1.26 16.48
CA LYS A 50 -0.79 -2.13 17.43
C LYS A 50 -0.32 -3.37 16.67
N CYS A 51 0.97 -3.65 16.72
CA CYS A 51 1.59 -4.84 16.13
C CYS A 51 2.29 -5.63 17.25
N PRO A 52 2.00 -6.93 17.40
CA PRO A 52 2.70 -7.83 18.31
C PRO A 52 4.22 -7.88 18.07
N GLY A 53 5.00 -7.95 19.15
CA GLY A 53 6.47 -7.89 19.06
C GLY A 53 7.12 -9.05 18.30
N ASN A 54 6.54 -10.25 18.39
CA ASN A 54 6.95 -11.44 17.64
C ASN A 54 6.82 -11.29 16.11
N ILE A 55 5.97 -10.36 15.64
CA ILE A 55 5.77 -10.08 14.22
C ILE A 55 6.77 -9.05 13.70
N ILE A 56 7.24 -8.13 14.56
CA ILE A 56 8.04 -6.97 14.16
C ILE A 56 9.31 -7.39 13.41
N LEU A 57 10.09 -8.32 13.95
CA LEU A 57 11.34 -8.78 13.31
C LEU A 57 11.08 -9.42 11.94
N LYS A 58 10.06 -10.31 11.86
CA LYS A 58 9.66 -10.94 10.60
C LYS A 58 9.20 -9.91 9.56
N ALA A 59 8.53 -8.84 10.00
CA ALA A 59 8.10 -7.76 9.12
C ALA A 59 9.28 -6.99 8.53
N TYR A 60 10.34 -6.73 9.33
CA TYR A 60 11.58 -6.13 8.84
C TYR A 60 12.26 -7.01 7.80
N ASP A 61 12.40 -8.31 8.06
CA ASP A 61 13.05 -9.23 7.13
C ASP A 61 12.27 -9.32 5.81
N LEU A 62 10.93 -9.38 5.88
CA LEU A 62 10.08 -9.36 4.70
C LEU A 62 10.18 -8.04 3.92
N ALA A 63 10.22 -6.88 4.60
CA ALA A 63 10.39 -5.59 3.93
C ALA A 63 11.76 -5.49 3.23
N ARG A 64 12.81 -6.04 3.83
CA ARG A 64 14.14 -6.14 3.21
C ARG A 64 14.12 -7.06 1.99
N ALA A 65 13.50 -8.22 2.10
CA ALA A 65 13.40 -9.16 0.98
C ALA A 65 12.56 -8.61 -0.17
N MET A 66 11.46 -7.90 0.12
CA MET A 66 10.66 -7.18 -0.90
C MET A 66 11.51 -6.14 -1.65
N ARG A 67 12.32 -5.37 -0.90
CA ARG A 67 13.25 -4.39 -1.47
C ARG A 67 14.29 -5.06 -2.36
N GLU A 68 14.96 -6.10 -1.86
CA GLU A 68 16.04 -6.81 -2.56
C GLU A 68 15.52 -7.52 -3.81
N ALA A 69 14.30 -8.06 -3.77
CA ALA A 69 13.62 -8.64 -4.92
C ALA A 69 13.05 -7.57 -5.90
N GLY A 70 13.17 -6.28 -5.59
CA GLY A 70 12.72 -5.21 -6.46
C GLY A 70 11.19 -5.09 -6.58
N ILE A 71 10.44 -5.53 -5.57
CA ILE A 71 8.97 -5.59 -5.58
C ILE A 71 8.38 -4.17 -5.47
N PRO A 72 7.58 -3.69 -6.43
CA PRO A 72 6.84 -2.44 -6.27
C PRO A 72 5.88 -2.52 -5.07
N VAL A 73 5.98 -1.57 -4.15
CA VAL A 73 5.11 -1.54 -2.95
C VAL A 73 4.24 -0.29 -2.95
N ILE A 74 2.96 -0.47 -2.64
CA ILE A 74 2.01 0.62 -2.41
C ILE A 74 1.47 0.53 -0.97
N GLY A 75 1.38 1.66 -0.31
CA GLY A 75 0.85 1.72 1.05
C GLY A 75 0.53 3.16 1.40
N GLY A 76 0.17 3.42 2.64
CA GLY A 76 0.19 4.81 3.10
C GLY A 76 0.89 5.01 4.43
N PHE A 77 1.57 3.99 4.93
CA PHE A 77 2.70 4.12 5.86
C PHE A 77 2.43 5.03 7.07
N HIS A 78 1.30 4.79 7.75
CA HIS A 78 0.85 5.61 8.86
C HIS A 78 1.09 4.97 10.22
N THR A 79 1.03 3.64 10.32
CA THR A 79 1.33 2.96 11.58
C THR A 79 2.84 2.89 11.81
N PRO A 80 3.30 2.71 13.06
CA PRO A 80 4.73 2.60 13.35
C PRO A 80 5.40 1.51 12.50
N MET A 81 4.82 0.32 12.45
CA MET A 81 5.36 -0.79 11.66
C MET A 81 5.41 -0.47 10.16
N GLU A 82 4.38 0.17 9.60
CA GLU A 82 4.42 0.52 8.17
C GLU A 82 5.51 1.58 7.88
N ARG A 83 5.76 2.54 8.78
CA ARG A 83 6.82 3.55 8.61
C ARG A 83 8.21 2.93 8.60
N GLU A 84 8.44 2.00 9.52
CA GLU A 84 9.67 1.22 9.59
C GLU A 84 9.91 0.41 8.30
N CYS A 85 8.85 -0.22 7.75
CA CYS A 85 8.94 -0.87 6.44
C CYS A 85 9.24 0.14 5.32
N LEU A 86 8.60 1.31 5.33
CA LEU A 86 8.83 2.36 4.32
C LEU A 86 10.30 2.81 4.33
N ASP A 87 10.89 3.03 5.50
CA ASP A 87 12.28 3.47 5.63
C ASP A 87 13.26 2.46 5.05
N LEU A 88 12.99 1.15 5.18
CA LEU A 88 13.75 0.11 4.50
C LEU A 88 13.54 0.13 2.99
N LEU A 89 12.28 0.20 2.54
CA LEU A 89 11.91 0.18 1.12
C LEU A 89 12.50 1.37 0.37
N LEU A 90 12.52 2.56 0.97
CA LEU A 90 13.07 3.78 0.36
C LEU A 90 14.58 3.71 0.09
N ARG A 91 15.31 2.80 0.73
CA ARG A 91 16.74 2.53 0.47
C ARG A 91 16.99 1.64 -0.75
N GLY A 92 15.95 1.09 -1.38
CA GLY A 92 16.07 0.32 -2.61
C GLY A 92 15.78 1.14 -3.88
N ALA A 93 15.88 0.48 -5.04
CA ALA A 93 15.65 1.09 -6.34
C ALA A 93 14.22 0.88 -6.88
N GLN A 94 13.44 0.00 -6.24
CA GLN A 94 12.10 -0.38 -6.69
C GLN A 94 11.08 0.75 -6.55
N PRO A 95 10.00 0.73 -7.35
CA PRO A 95 8.91 1.68 -7.21
C PRO A 95 8.24 1.62 -5.83
N VAL A 96 7.96 2.78 -5.25
CA VAL A 96 7.19 2.91 -4.01
C VAL A 96 6.09 3.96 -4.16
N VAL A 97 4.84 3.56 -3.94
CA VAL A 97 3.68 4.46 -4.00
C VAL A 97 3.16 4.72 -2.60
N ILE A 98 3.11 5.98 -2.19
CA ILE A 98 2.70 6.44 -0.87
C ILE A 98 1.35 7.16 -0.99
N CYS A 99 0.28 6.52 -0.54
CA CYS A 99 -1.07 7.05 -0.54
C CYS A 99 -1.37 7.82 0.75
N SER A 100 -1.59 9.13 0.65
CA SER A 100 -1.91 10.00 1.78
C SER A 100 -3.38 9.98 2.17
N ALA A 101 -3.66 10.12 3.47
CA ALA A 101 -5.02 10.33 3.98
C ALA A 101 -5.43 11.82 4.08
N ARG A 102 -4.82 12.69 3.26
CA ARG A 102 -5.06 14.14 3.17
C ARG A 102 -4.56 14.70 1.84
N GLY A 103 -4.90 15.94 1.53
CA GLY A 103 -4.40 16.65 0.35
C GLY A 103 -2.87 16.82 0.31
N LEU A 104 -2.32 17.04 -0.88
CA LEU A 104 -0.87 17.14 -1.11
C LEU A 104 -0.32 18.58 -1.09
N GLU A 105 -1.17 19.59 -1.21
CA GLU A 105 -0.83 21.00 -1.48
C GLU A 105 0.10 21.64 -0.45
N ARG A 106 0.08 21.16 0.80
CA ARG A 106 0.96 21.63 1.88
C ARG A 106 1.79 20.51 2.49
N MET A 107 1.87 19.39 1.79
CA MET A 107 2.69 18.28 2.24
C MET A 107 4.16 18.64 2.08
N ARG A 108 4.93 18.37 3.12
CA ARG A 108 6.39 18.38 3.07
C ARG A 108 6.84 16.93 3.19
N PRO A 109 7.18 16.26 2.08
CA PRO A 109 7.73 14.92 2.14
C PRO A 109 9.04 14.91 2.90
N SER A 110 9.44 13.75 3.45
CA SER A 110 10.77 13.62 4.02
C SER A 110 11.84 13.78 2.93
N ARG A 111 13.10 13.86 3.34
CA ARG A 111 14.22 13.95 2.41
C ARG A 111 14.28 12.73 1.49
N GLU A 112 14.15 11.53 2.07
CA GLU A 112 14.23 10.24 1.38
C GLU A 112 13.08 10.09 0.37
N VAL A 113 11.87 10.51 0.75
CA VAL A 113 10.73 10.53 -0.17
C VAL A 113 10.96 11.52 -1.31
N SER A 114 11.50 12.71 -1.01
CA SER A 114 11.79 13.72 -2.03
C SER A 114 12.87 13.27 -3.01
N GLU A 115 13.94 12.66 -2.52
CA GLU A 115 15.01 12.05 -3.33
C GLU A 115 14.45 10.93 -4.21
N GLY A 116 13.59 10.06 -3.66
CA GLY A 116 12.91 9.01 -4.42
C GLY A 116 11.98 9.55 -5.51
N ILE A 117 11.29 10.66 -5.26
CA ILE A 117 10.46 11.35 -6.25
C ILE A 117 11.33 11.92 -7.38
N GLN A 118 12.45 12.57 -7.04
CA GLN A 118 13.39 13.11 -8.02
C GLN A 118 14.04 12.01 -8.87
N ALA A 119 14.36 10.87 -8.25
CA ALA A 119 14.83 9.68 -8.95
C ALA A 119 13.73 8.98 -9.79
N GLY A 120 12.48 9.43 -9.71
CA GLY A 120 11.37 8.89 -10.49
C GLY A 120 10.91 7.49 -10.05
N ARG A 121 11.23 7.08 -8.82
CA ARG A 121 10.85 5.77 -8.24
C ARG A 121 9.86 5.87 -7.10
N VAL A 122 9.56 7.07 -6.61
CA VAL A 122 8.52 7.31 -5.58
C VAL A 122 7.41 8.17 -6.15
N LEU A 123 6.17 7.78 -5.85
CA LEU A 123 4.96 8.54 -6.16
C LEU A 123 4.17 8.79 -4.88
N LEU A 124 3.86 10.05 -4.58
CA LEU A 124 2.83 10.38 -3.60
C LEU A 124 1.49 10.46 -4.32
N VAL A 125 0.45 9.84 -3.75
CA VAL A 125 -0.91 9.86 -4.29
C VAL A 125 -1.89 10.26 -3.19
N SER A 126 -2.94 10.98 -3.55
CA SER A 126 -4.05 11.26 -2.66
C SER A 126 -5.37 11.22 -3.42
N PRO A 127 -6.42 10.58 -2.88
CA PRO A 127 -7.78 10.71 -3.41
C PRO A 127 -8.45 12.01 -2.94
N PHE A 128 -7.74 12.88 -2.21
CA PHE A 128 -8.24 14.12 -1.66
C PHE A 128 -7.58 15.30 -2.37
N GLY A 129 -8.38 16.32 -2.70
CA GLY A 129 -7.86 17.59 -3.23
C GLY A 129 -7.21 18.46 -2.16
N PRO A 130 -7.21 19.80 -2.33
CA PRO A 130 -6.59 20.75 -1.38
C PRO A 130 -7.02 20.61 0.08
N THR A 131 -8.20 20.06 0.30
CA THR A 131 -8.77 19.74 1.60
C THR A 131 -9.22 18.26 1.61
N PRO A 132 -9.14 17.58 2.77
CA PRO A 132 -8.68 18.05 4.08
C PRO A 132 -7.15 18.07 4.24
N ARG A 133 -6.64 18.90 5.17
CA ARG A 133 -5.19 19.07 5.45
C ARG A 133 -4.64 18.19 6.57
N ARG A 134 -5.52 17.61 7.39
CA ARG A 134 -5.18 16.71 8.50
C ARG A 134 -5.76 15.33 8.21
N ALA A 135 -4.96 14.30 8.46
CA ALA A 135 -5.45 12.93 8.39
C ALA A 135 -6.38 12.64 9.59
N THR A 136 -7.46 11.92 9.34
CA THR A 136 -8.35 11.38 10.37
C THR A 136 -8.48 9.88 10.17
N ALA A 137 -9.03 9.17 11.17
CA ALA A 137 -9.27 7.73 11.06
C ALA A 137 -10.25 7.39 9.91
N GLU A 138 -11.20 8.26 9.58
CA GLU A 138 -12.12 8.07 8.46
C GLU A 138 -11.41 8.22 7.11
N LEU A 139 -10.61 9.28 6.96
CA LEU A 139 -9.84 9.53 5.75
C LEU A 139 -8.79 8.42 5.52
N ALA A 140 -8.18 7.93 6.60
CA ALA A 140 -7.25 6.80 6.53
C ALA A 140 -7.95 5.52 6.05
N GLN A 141 -9.19 5.26 6.46
CA GLN A 141 -9.96 4.12 5.95
C GLN A 141 -10.29 4.27 4.46
N LYS A 142 -10.73 5.47 4.02
CA LYS A 142 -10.96 5.75 2.59
C LYS A 142 -9.68 5.55 1.78
N ARG A 143 -8.54 6.05 2.27
CA ARG A 143 -7.21 5.81 1.69
C ARG A 143 -6.86 4.33 1.65
N ASN A 144 -7.13 3.58 2.71
CA ASN A 144 -6.79 2.15 2.75
C ASN A 144 -7.57 1.35 1.70
N ARG A 145 -8.85 1.66 1.50
CA ARG A 145 -9.64 1.09 0.40
C ARG A 145 -9.06 1.45 -0.97
N LEU A 146 -8.59 2.69 -1.14
CA LEU A 146 -7.88 3.10 -2.35
C LEU A 146 -6.62 2.25 -2.59
N VAL A 147 -5.75 2.11 -1.60
CA VAL A 147 -4.53 1.28 -1.69
C VAL A 147 -4.90 -0.16 -2.06
N ALA A 148 -5.89 -0.74 -1.37
CA ALA A 148 -6.35 -2.10 -1.64
C ALA A 148 -6.93 -2.26 -3.06
N ALA A 149 -7.61 -1.25 -3.57
CA ALA A 149 -8.15 -1.25 -4.92
C ALA A 149 -7.05 -1.05 -5.99
N LEU A 150 -6.01 -0.27 -5.70
CA LEU A 150 -4.87 -0.06 -6.61
C LEU A 150 -3.92 -1.25 -6.69
N ALA A 151 -3.59 -1.86 -5.54
CA ALA A 151 -2.63 -2.96 -5.47
C ALA A 151 -3.16 -4.24 -6.13
N ASP A 152 -2.29 -5.05 -6.70
CA ASP A 152 -2.67 -6.32 -7.35
C ASP A 152 -2.81 -7.44 -6.33
N SER A 153 -1.93 -7.42 -5.33
CA SER A 153 -1.98 -8.28 -4.15
C SER A 153 -1.71 -7.44 -2.90
N ALA A 154 -1.94 -8.01 -1.72
CA ALA A 154 -1.71 -7.32 -0.46
C ALA A 154 -0.91 -8.17 0.51
N PHE A 155 -0.02 -7.54 1.26
CA PHE A 155 0.64 -8.11 2.42
C PHE A 155 0.21 -7.37 3.68
N VAL A 156 -0.30 -8.12 4.65
CA VAL A 156 -0.73 -7.61 5.95
C VAL A 156 0.19 -8.18 7.01
N THR A 157 1.03 -7.31 7.57
CA THR A 157 1.94 -7.67 8.65
C THR A 157 1.15 -8.18 9.87
N HIS A 158 0.12 -7.42 10.27
CA HIS A 158 -0.78 -7.82 11.34
C HIS A 158 -2.13 -7.12 11.22
N ALA A 159 -3.21 -7.84 11.54
CA ALA A 159 -4.54 -7.28 11.72
C ALA A 159 -5.09 -7.64 13.12
N ALA A 160 -5.37 -6.61 13.92
CA ALA A 160 -6.01 -6.81 15.21
C ALA A 160 -7.42 -7.41 15.01
N PRO A 161 -7.81 -8.44 15.79
CA PRO A 161 -9.11 -9.06 15.68
C PRO A 161 -10.27 -8.08 15.79
N GLY A 162 -11.24 -8.15 14.86
CA GLY A 162 -12.38 -7.23 14.80
C GLY A 162 -12.02 -5.78 14.44
N GLY A 163 -10.76 -5.53 14.09
CA GLY A 163 -10.26 -4.20 13.72
C GLY A 163 -10.57 -3.81 12.29
N LYS A 164 -10.38 -2.52 11.99
CA LYS A 164 -10.57 -1.95 10.64
C LYS A 164 -9.65 -2.59 9.59
N THR A 165 -8.45 -3.02 9.98
CA THR A 165 -7.53 -3.73 9.08
C THR A 165 -8.04 -5.14 8.76
N GLU A 166 -8.63 -5.86 9.72
CA GLU A 166 -9.27 -7.16 9.43
C GLU A 166 -10.46 -6.99 8.47
N ALA A 167 -11.29 -5.97 8.68
CA ALA A 167 -12.38 -5.64 7.76
C ALA A 167 -11.86 -5.30 6.34
N LEU A 168 -10.72 -4.61 6.24
CA LEU A 168 -10.06 -4.36 4.96
C LEU A 168 -9.57 -5.67 4.32
N CYS A 169 -9.01 -6.61 5.08
CA CYS A 169 -8.57 -7.91 4.59
C CYS A 169 -9.73 -8.70 3.95
N ARG A 170 -10.90 -8.71 4.61
CA ARG A 170 -12.11 -9.32 4.05
C ARG A 170 -12.50 -8.67 2.71
N GLY A 171 -12.40 -7.35 2.63
CA GLY A 171 -12.63 -6.61 1.38
C GLY A 171 -11.65 -6.98 0.27
N ILE A 172 -10.35 -7.11 0.58
CA ILE A 172 -9.31 -7.52 -0.39
C ILE A 172 -9.60 -8.91 -0.94
N ILE A 173 -9.95 -9.87 -0.07
CA ILE A 173 -10.32 -11.23 -0.49
C ILE A 173 -11.58 -11.21 -1.35
N ALA A 174 -12.61 -10.43 -0.97
CA ALA A 174 -13.83 -10.28 -1.75
C ALA A 174 -13.60 -9.63 -3.13
N MET A 175 -12.56 -8.81 -3.28
CA MET A 175 -12.10 -8.30 -4.59
C MET A 175 -11.43 -9.37 -5.47
N GLY A 176 -11.20 -10.58 -4.94
CA GLY A 176 -10.50 -11.67 -5.62
C GLY A 176 -8.99 -11.51 -5.65
N LYS A 177 -8.43 -10.65 -4.77
CA LYS A 177 -7.00 -10.34 -4.76
C LYS A 177 -6.24 -11.25 -3.79
N PRO A 178 -5.02 -11.71 -4.14
CA PRO A 178 -4.17 -12.43 -3.22
C PRO A 178 -3.87 -11.60 -1.97
N LEU A 179 -4.07 -12.21 -0.81
CA LEU A 179 -3.75 -11.63 0.48
C LEU A 179 -2.71 -12.51 1.16
N PHE A 180 -1.60 -11.90 1.58
CA PHE A 180 -0.49 -12.55 2.26
C PHE A 180 -0.35 -12.06 3.70
N THR A 181 0.13 -12.93 4.57
CA THR A 181 0.43 -12.57 5.96
C THR A 181 1.54 -13.45 6.53
N ILE A 182 2.05 -13.06 7.70
CA ILE A 182 3.03 -13.84 8.45
C ILE A 182 2.31 -14.98 9.16
N ASP A 183 2.84 -16.20 8.99
CA ASP A 183 2.37 -17.36 9.74
C ASP A 183 2.78 -17.26 11.22
N CYS A 184 1.78 -16.96 12.06
CA CYS A 184 1.89 -16.87 13.50
C CYS A 184 0.51 -16.91 14.17
N PRO A 185 0.43 -17.27 15.47
CA PRO A 185 -0.84 -17.34 16.19
C PRO A 185 -1.65 -16.03 16.15
N ASP A 186 -0.98 -14.88 16.24
CA ASP A 186 -1.61 -13.56 16.21
C ASP A 186 -2.33 -13.25 14.87
N ASN A 187 -1.93 -13.90 13.78
CA ASN A 187 -2.55 -13.77 12.46
C ASN A 187 -3.38 -15.01 12.06
N ALA A 188 -3.62 -15.96 12.97
CA ALA A 188 -4.40 -17.17 12.67
C ALA A 188 -5.78 -16.87 12.07
N LYS A 189 -6.43 -15.78 12.51
CA LYS A 189 -7.69 -15.32 11.93
C LYS A 189 -7.55 -14.88 10.46
N LEU A 190 -6.44 -14.24 10.09
CA LEU A 190 -6.20 -13.86 8.69
C LEU A 190 -6.00 -15.10 7.82
N LEU A 191 -5.26 -16.09 8.30
CA LEU A 191 -5.10 -17.36 7.61
C LEU A 191 -6.44 -18.08 7.42
N ALA A 192 -7.26 -18.14 8.47
CA ALA A 192 -8.61 -18.70 8.40
C ALA A 192 -9.56 -17.92 7.46
N LEU A 193 -9.31 -16.63 7.24
CA LEU A 193 -10.04 -15.82 6.24
C LEU A 193 -9.61 -16.10 4.80
N GLY A 194 -8.53 -16.85 4.57
CA GLY A 194 -8.00 -17.16 3.25
C GLY A 194 -6.73 -16.40 2.89
N ALA A 195 -6.09 -15.69 3.84
CA ALA A 195 -4.75 -15.17 3.62
C ALA A 195 -3.75 -16.33 3.49
N LYS A 196 -2.78 -16.17 2.58
CA LYS A 196 -1.70 -17.13 2.36
C LYS A 196 -0.50 -16.78 3.23
N PRO A 197 0.16 -17.75 3.86
CA PRO A 197 1.40 -17.48 4.57
C PRO A 197 2.51 -17.09 3.59
N VAL A 198 3.37 -16.16 3.99
CA VAL A 198 4.59 -15.80 3.26
C VAL A 198 5.80 -15.84 4.18
N THR A 199 6.90 -16.36 3.65
CA THR A 199 8.22 -16.37 4.29
C THR A 199 9.17 -15.44 3.53
N VAL A 200 10.31 -15.14 4.13
CA VAL A 200 11.36 -14.31 3.52
C VAL A 200 11.86 -14.95 2.22
N ASP A 201 12.05 -16.26 2.20
CA ASP A 201 12.56 -17.00 1.03
C ASP A 201 11.50 -17.11 -0.10
N ASP A 202 10.22 -17.11 0.28
CA ASP A 202 9.12 -17.27 -0.67
C ASP A 202 8.68 -15.95 -1.31
N VAL A 203 8.92 -14.80 -0.68
CA VAL A 203 8.32 -13.53 -1.12
C VAL A 203 8.70 -13.18 -2.56
N ALA A 204 9.95 -13.43 -2.96
CA ALA A 204 10.42 -13.19 -4.32
C ALA A 204 9.79 -14.17 -5.32
N HIS A 205 9.72 -15.45 -4.95
CA HIS A 205 9.17 -16.51 -5.81
C HIS A 205 7.65 -16.34 -6.01
N GLN A 206 6.91 -16.06 -4.94
CA GLN A 206 5.48 -15.81 -4.98
C GLN A 206 5.19 -14.56 -5.85
N TRP A 207 5.95 -13.49 -5.69
CA TRP A 207 5.81 -12.29 -6.51
C TRP A 207 6.09 -12.53 -8.00
N CYS A 208 7.13 -13.30 -8.33
CA CYS A 208 7.44 -13.63 -9.73
C CYS A 208 6.31 -14.44 -10.39
N LYS A 209 5.67 -15.35 -9.65
CA LYS A 209 4.49 -16.09 -10.11
C LYS A 209 3.30 -15.14 -10.36
N GLU A 210 3.05 -14.20 -9.46
CA GLU A 210 1.98 -13.20 -9.62
C GLU A 210 2.23 -12.20 -10.76
N ARG A 211 3.50 -11.89 -11.06
CA ARG A 211 3.84 -11.07 -12.23
C ARG A 211 3.50 -11.76 -13.56
N SER A 212 3.66 -13.07 -13.62
CA SER A 212 3.54 -13.87 -14.85
C SER A 212 2.11 -14.34 -15.16
N ALA A 213 1.20 -14.27 -14.18
CA ALA A 213 -0.23 -14.56 -14.31
C ALA A 213 -1.04 -13.31 -14.69
#